data_AF-A0A9P9ZBZ7-F1
#
_entry.id   AF-A0A9P9ZBZ7-F1
#
_cell.length_a   1.000
_cell.length_b   1.000
_cell.length_c   1.000
_cell.angle_alpha   90.00
_cell.angle_beta   90.00
_cell.angle_gamma   90.00
#
_symmetry.space_group_name_H-M   'P 1'
#
loop_
_entity.id
_entity.type
_entity.pdbx_description
1 polymer ?
#
loop_
_entity_poly.entity_id
_entity_poly.type
_entity_poly.pdbx_seq_one_letter_code
_entity_poly.pdbx_strand_id
1 'polypeptide(L)'
;MPFIAPNRGYLPDGSDPNDKPYYYLGSGWDPKKTKSVDLTRHYSNAPVYDQMDTDSCVGNTTAAALWYVANKSPGKLSLDPSRHFICYNTRALEAMADNKDMKQ
;
A
#
# COMPACT_ATOMS: atom_id res chain seq x y z
N MET A 1 -2.43 -17.32 18.63
CA MET A 1 -2.64 -16.86 17.25
C MET A 1 -3.38 -15.53 17.32
N PRO A 2 -2.90 -14.47 16.66
CA PRO A 2 -3.63 -13.20 16.62
C PRO A 2 -4.95 -13.39 15.87
N PHE A 3 -5.99 -12.68 16.32
CA PHE A 3 -7.32 -12.72 15.73
C PHE A 3 -7.32 -11.90 14.43
N ILE A 4 -7.19 -12.57 13.29
CA ILE A 4 -7.36 -11.93 11.97
C ILE A 4 -8.86 -11.86 11.71
N ALA A 5 -9.42 -10.64 11.73
CA ALA A 5 -10.79 -10.45 11.29
C ALA A 5 -10.90 -10.88 9.81
N PRO A 6 -11.93 -11.65 9.41
CA PRO A 6 -12.08 -12.10 8.03
C PRO A 6 -12.11 -10.90 7.08
N ASN A 7 -11.48 -11.04 5.92
CA ASN A 7 -11.40 -10.04 4.85
C ASN A 7 -10.56 -8.79 5.17
N ARG A 8 -9.60 -8.90 6.12
CA ARG A 8 -8.76 -7.76 6.51
C ARG A 8 -7.30 -7.89 6.17
N GLY A 9 -6.77 -9.04 5.75
CA GLY A 9 -5.47 -9.27 5.08
C GLY A 9 -4.18 -8.61 5.60
N TYR A 10 -4.27 -7.77 6.62
CA TYR A 10 -3.25 -6.89 7.13
C TYR A 10 -2.68 -7.52 8.39
N LEU A 11 -1.35 -7.58 8.41
CA LEU A 11 -0.56 -7.93 9.57
C LEU A 11 0.25 -6.67 9.94
N PRO A 12 0.36 -6.33 11.23
CA PRO A 12 1.20 -5.21 11.65
C PRO A 12 2.67 -5.55 11.42
N ASP A 13 3.40 -4.63 10.80
CA ASP A 13 4.85 -4.76 10.65
C ASP A 13 5.56 -4.66 12.01
N GLY A 14 6.71 -5.33 12.12
CA GLY A 14 7.65 -5.11 13.22
C GLY A 14 8.37 -3.78 13.09
N SER A 15 9.11 -3.37 14.13
CA SER A 15 9.97 -2.19 14.05
C SER A 15 11.30 -2.53 13.36
N ASP A 16 11.69 -1.81 12.30
CA ASP A 16 13.02 -1.88 11.70
C ASP A 16 13.78 -0.56 11.92
N PRO A 17 14.99 -0.55 12.53
CA PRO A 17 15.79 0.66 12.69
C PRO A 17 16.17 1.33 11.35
N ASN A 18 16.02 0.64 10.22
CA ASN A 18 16.27 1.18 8.88
C ASN A 18 15.06 1.85 8.23
N ASP A 19 13.89 1.80 8.87
CA ASP A 19 12.67 2.46 8.38
C ASP A 19 12.92 3.94 8.11
N LYS A 20 12.59 4.38 6.90
CA LYS A 20 12.81 5.77 6.49
C LYS A 20 11.64 6.63 6.94
N PRO A 21 11.86 7.65 7.80
CA PRO A 21 10.80 8.58 8.16
C PRO A 21 10.35 9.39 6.94
N TYR A 22 9.05 9.66 6.85
CA TYR A 22 8.50 10.54 5.85
C TYR A 22 8.81 12.00 6.20
N TYR A 23 9.48 12.72 5.29
CA TYR A 23 9.71 14.16 5.39
C TYR A 23 8.90 14.90 4.33
N TYR A 24 8.04 15.82 4.76
CA TYR A 24 7.30 16.68 3.84
C TYR A 24 8.23 17.76 3.24
N LEU A 25 8.39 17.76 1.92
CA LEU A 25 9.30 18.65 1.19
C LEU A 25 8.60 19.88 0.56
N GLY A 26 7.30 20.08 0.81
CA GLY A 26 6.55 21.20 0.23
C GLY A 26 6.74 22.50 1.00
N SER A 27 6.42 23.64 0.36
CA SER A 27 6.32 24.92 1.04
C SER A 27 5.21 24.83 2.10
N GLY A 28 5.59 24.89 3.39
CA GLY A 28 4.75 24.84 4.59
C GLY A 28 3.27 24.59 4.38
N TRP A 29 2.82 23.35 4.54
CA TRP A 29 1.40 23.04 4.59
C TRP A 29 0.78 23.77 5.79
N ASP A 30 -0.19 24.65 5.53
CA ASP A 30 -0.95 25.35 6.57
C ASP A 30 -2.31 24.66 6.76
N PRO A 31 -2.50 23.88 7.83
CA PRO A 31 -3.78 23.23 8.12
C PRO A 31 -4.93 24.22 8.25
N LYS A 32 -4.68 25.47 8.66
CA LYS A 32 -5.73 26.49 8.82
C LYS A 32 -6.25 27.01 7.48
N LYS A 33 -5.45 26.91 6.41
CA LYS A 33 -5.83 27.32 5.05
C LYS A 33 -6.47 26.19 4.24
N THR A 34 -6.23 24.94 4.61
CA THR A 34 -6.73 23.77 3.89
C THR A 34 -8.02 23.26 4.53
N LYS A 35 -9.19 23.65 3.99
CA LYS A 35 -10.50 23.23 4.53
C LYS A 35 -10.88 21.80 4.17
N SER A 36 -10.37 21.26 3.06
CA SER A 36 -10.61 19.89 2.60
C SER A 36 -9.51 19.43 1.66
N VAL A 37 -9.13 18.16 1.73
CA VAL A 37 -8.25 17.49 0.76
C VAL A 37 -9.04 16.35 0.13
N ASP A 38 -9.21 16.41 -1.19
CA ASP A 38 -9.85 15.36 -1.96
C ASP A 38 -9.00 15.09 -3.20
N LEU A 39 -8.19 14.04 -3.11
CA LEU A 39 -7.30 13.65 -4.19
C LEU A 39 -8.05 13.00 -5.34
N THR A 40 -9.29 12.53 -5.14
CA THR A 40 -10.04 11.74 -6.14
C THR A 40 -10.54 12.59 -7.31
N ARG A 41 -10.73 13.91 -7.11
CA ARG A 41 -11.24 14.84 -8.14
C ARG A 41 -10.38 14.91 -9.39
N HIS A 42 -9.08 14.64 -9.25
CA HIS A 42 -8.13 14.68 -10.36
C HIS A 42 -7.96 13.30 -11.03
N TYR A 43 -8.56 12.25 -10.46
CA TYR A 43 -8.40 10.86 -10.90
C TYR A 43 -9.76 10.15 -10.89
N SER A 44 -10.71 10.67 -11.67
CA SER A 44 -12.06 10.11 -11.78
C SER A 44 -12.10 8.69 -12.36
N ASN A 45 -11.02 8.24 -12.98
CA ASN A 45 -10.80 6.89 -13.49
C ASN A 45 -9.94 6.02 -12.56
N ALA A 46 -9.70 6.44 -11.31
CA ALA A 46 -8.97 5.63 -10.35
C ALA A 46 -9.70 4.30 -10.12
N PRO A 47 -8.99 3.16 -10.15
CA PRO A 47 -9.61 1.86 -9.96
C PRO A 47 -10.09 1.69 -8.52
N VAL A 48 -11.32 1.19 -8.37
CA VAL A 48 -11.82 0.64 -7.10
C VAL A 48 -11.72 -0.87 -7.18
N TYR A 49 -10.84 -1.45 -6.40
CA TYR A 49 -10.58 -2.89 -6.45
C TYR A 49 -11.53 -3.67 -5.55
N ASP A 50 -12.07 -4.76 -6.08
CA ASP A 50 -12.73 -5.81 -5.30
C ASP A 50 -11.71 -6.88 -4.91
N GLN A 51 -11.55 -7.13 -3.61
CA GLN A 51 -10.69 -8.20 -3.08
C GLN A 51 -11.40 -9.54 -2.95
N MET A 52 -12.74 -9.57 -3.04
CA MET A 52 -13.53 -10.76 -2.74
C MET A 52 -13.13 -11.34 -1.37
N ASP A 53 -12.90 -12.65 -1.29
CA ASP A 53 -12.55 -13.39 -0.07
C ASP A 53 -11.05 -13.78 -0.04
N THR A 54 -10.16 -12.93 -0.56
CA THR A 54 -8.73 -13.28 -0.75
C THR A 54 -7.78 -12.72 0.30
N ASP A 55 -8.29 -11.94 1.27
CA ASP A 55 -7.50 -11.25 2.29
C ASP A 55 -6.36 -10.41 1.65
N SER A 56 -6.63 -9.76 0.52
CA SER A 56 -5.62 -9.10 -0.31
C SER A 56 -5.53 -7.58 -0.11
N CYS A 57 -6.04 -7.04 0.99
CA CYS A 57 -6.21 -5.60 1.18
C CYS A 57 -4.90 -4.81 1.02
N VAL A 58 -3.76 -5.37 1.47
CA VAL A 58 -2.44 -4.76 1.32
C VAL A 58 -2.02 -4.74 -0.15
N GLY A 59 -2.26 -5.82 -0.89
CA GLY A 59 -2.00 -5.87 -2.33
C GLY A 59 -2.87 -4.88 -3.12
N ASN A 60 -4.14 -4.76 -2.76
CA ASN A 60 -5.06 -3.79 -3.36
C ASN A 60 -4.61 -2.34 -3.07
N THR A 61 -4.26 -2.04 -1.82
CA THR A 61 -3.85 -0.69 -1.40
C THR A 61 -2.54 -0.30 -2.09
N THR A 62 -1.56 -1.20 -2.14
CA THR A 62 -0.29 -0.98 -2.83
C THR A 62 -0.47 -0.78 -4.33
N ALA A 63 -1.32 -1.57 -4.98
CA ALA A 63 -1.64 -1.38 -6.39
C ALA A 63 -2.27 0.00 -6.65
N ALA A 64 -3.18 0.46 -5.79
CA ALA A 64 -3.80 1.78 -5.91
C ALA A 64 -2.77 2.91 -5.73
N ALA A 65 -1.87 2.78 -4.76
CA ALA A 65 -0.80 3.75 -4.52
C ALA A 65 0.15 3.85 -5.73
N LEU A 66 0.57 2.71 -6.29
CA LEU A 66 1.40 2.67 -7.50
C LEU A 66 0.70 3.33 -8.70
N TRP A 67 -0.58 3.01 -8.92
CA TRP A 67 -1.40 3.63 -9.95
C TRP A 67 -1.46 5.15 -9.78
N TYR A 68 -1.72 5.62 -8.56
CA TYR A 68 -1.82 7.05 -8.25
C TYR A 68 -0.50 7.78 -8.50
N VAL A 69 0.62 7.25 -8.01
CA VAL A 69 1.94 7.88 -8.17
C VAL A 69 2.32 7.98 -9.65
N ALA A 70 2.11 6.92 -10.43
CA ALA A 70 2.36 6.95 -11.86
C ALA A 70 1.52 8.03 -12.56
N ASN A 71 0.21 8.10 -12.27
CA ASN A 71 -0.68 9.05 -12.92
C ASN A 71 -0.51 10.51 -12.42
N LYS A 72 0.09 10.72 -11.25
CA LYS A 72 0.47 12.05 -10.75
C LYS A 72 1.71 12.62 -11.46
N SER A 73 2.61 11.75 -11.88
CA SER A 73 3.85 12.09 -12.58
C SER A 73 3.67 12.03 -14.11
N PRO A 74 4.58 12.59 -14.93
CA PRO A 74 4.47 12.50 -16.39
C PRO A 74 4.52 11.06 -16.96
N GLY A 75 4.84 10.06 -16.13
CA GLY A 75 4.86 8.65 -16.51
C GLY A 75 3.55 7.94 -16.20
N LYS A 76 2.59 7.97 -17.13
CA LYS A 76 1.35 7.19 -16.99
C LYS A 76 1.64 5.70 -17.05
N LEU A 77 1.06 4.94 -16.11
CA LEU A 77 0.98 3.49 -16.23
C LEU A 77 0.03 3.13 -17.38
N SER A 78 0.49 2.32 -18.32
CA SER A 78 -0.36 1.77 -19.40
C SER A 78 -1.24 0.62 -18.93
N LEU A 79 -0.90 0.02 -17.79
CA LEU A 79 -1.53 -1.20 -17.26
C LEU A 79 -1.72 -1.09 -15.75
N ASP A 80 -2.73 -1.82 -15.27
CA ASP A 80 -3.04 -1.95 -13.85
C ASP A 80 -2.01 -2.82 -13.12
N PRO A 81 -1.46 -2.41 -11.96
CA PRO A 81 -0.55 -3.26 -11.19
C PRO A 81 -1.22 -4.57 -10.75
N SER A 82 -0.55 -5.71 -11.00
CA SER A 82 -1.09 -7.02 -10.62
C SER A 82 -1.12 -7.19 -9.10
N ARG A 83 -2.32 -7.10 -8.53
CA ARG A 83 -2.60 -7.34 -7.10
C ARG A 83 -2.17 -8.74 -6.64
N HIS A 84 -2.37 -9.74 -7.50
CA HIS A 84 -1.94 -11.12 -7.25
C HIS A 84 -0.43 -11.25 -7.22
N PHE A 85 0.27 -10.56 -8.11
CA PHE A 85 1.74 -10.54 -8.09
C PHE A 85 2.25 -9.93 -6.78
N ILE A 86 1.68 -8.80 -6.34
CA ILE A 86 2.05 -8.15 -5.08
C ILE A 86 1.80 -9.14 -3.92
N CYS A 87 0.57 -9.65 -3.77
CA CYS A 87 0.22 -10.55 -2.67
C CYS A 87 1.06 -11.84 -2.64
N TYR A 88 1.31 -12.45 -3.80
CA TYR A 88 2.10 -13.67 -3.88
C TYR A 88 3.53 -13.45 -3.37
N ASN A 89 4.18 -12.38 -3.84
CA ASN A 89 5.55 -12.08 -3.45
C ASN A 89 5.66 -11.63 -1.99
N THR A 90 4.69 -10.87 -1.47
CA THR A 90 4.66 -10.50 -0.04
C THR A 90 4.58 -11.74 0.85
N ARG A 91 3.70 -12.71 0.54
CA ARG A 91 3.61 -13.97 1.29
C ARG A 91 4.90 -14.78 1.23
N ALA A 92 5.58 -14.78 0.08
CA ALA A 92 6.86 -15.46 -0.08
C ALA A 92 7.97 -14.81 0.77
N LEU A 93 8.00 -13.48 0.85
CA LEU A 93 8.95 -12.74 1.69
C LEU A 93 8.73 -13.01 3.18
N GLU A 94 7.48 -12.98 3.64
CA GLU A 94 7.12 -13.29 5.03
C GLU A 94 7.56 -14.71 5.41
N ALA A 95 7.23 -15.70 4.58
CA ALA A 95 7.63 -17.08 4.81
C ALA A 95 9.17 -17.26 4.83
N MET A 96 9.92 -16.45 4.09
CA MET A 96 11.39 -16.46 4.14
C MET A 96 11.94 -15.80 5.40
N ALA A 97 11.28 -14.77 5.93
CA ALA A 97 11.65 -14.10 7.18
C ALA A 97 11.45 -15.04 8.38
N ASP A 98 10.27 -15.65 8.50
CA ASP A 98 9.94 -16.63 9.56
C ASP A 98 10.97 -17.77 9.65
N ASN A 99 11.41 -18.28 8.49
CA ASN A 99 12.39 -19.36 8.42
C ASN A 99 13.82 -18.96 8.86
N LYS A 100 14.16 -17.66 8.83
CA LYS A 100 15.46 -17.18 9.32
C LYS A 100 15.48 -17.08 10.84
N ASP A 101 14.35 -16.72 11.45
CA ASP A 101 14.22 -16.59 12.90
C ASP A 101 14.20 -17.95 13.61
N MET A 102 13.86 -19.04 12.90
CA MET A 102 13.94 -20.42 13.43
C MET A 102 15.37 -21.03 13.44
N LYS A 103 16.37 -20.33 12.88
CA LYS A 103 17.76 -20.83 12.76
C LYS A 103 18.77 -20.10 13.66
N GLN A 104 18.30 -19.27 14.59
CA GLN A 104 19.11 -18.68 15.66
C GLN A 104 18.95 -19.49 16.95
#